data_AF-A0A9E4R7H2-F1
#
_entry.id   AF-A0A9E4R7H2-F1
#
_cell.length_a   1.000
_cell.length_b   1.000
_cell.length_c   1.000
_cell.angle_alpha   90.00
_cell.angle_beta   90.00
_cell.angle_gamma   90.00
#
_symmetry.space_group_name_H-M   'P 1'
#
loop_
_entity.id
_entity.type
_entity.pdbx_description
1 polymer ?
#
loop_
_entity_poly.entity_id
_entity_poly.type
_entity_poly.pdbx_seq_one_letter_code
_entity_poly.pdbx_strand_id
1 'polypeptide(L)'
;MEWVTLENVNLFTDSVLKFAQVVAVFSVGIWAIYRFGIFRESVPRVNITHRISHRRLTANTIHVFVSVVFSNTGRVVWSLDSSHGWTRLLLIKPIEYEKLAQLHRAFVIEETAPDYMWPVIDERSLALSAGFDIEPSDTEELHYQFVIPEPAETI
;
A
#
# COMPACT_ATOMS: atom_id res chain seq x y z
N MET A 1 -71.27 -0.51 -8.68
CA MET A 1 -70.56 -1.73 -9.12
C MET A 1 -69.91 -1.34 -10.43
N GLU A 2 -68.65 -0.93 -10.36
CA GLU A 2 -67.92 -0.30 -11.46
C GLU A 2 -67.40 -1.41 -12.37
N TRP A 3 -67.82 -1.41 -13.64
CA TRP A 3 -67.44 -2.44 -14.61
C TRP A 3 -65.98 -2.23 -14.99
N VAL A 4 -65.11 -3.14 -14.58
CA VAL A 4 -63.74 -3.21 -15.08
C VAL A 4 -63.82 -3.52 -16.58
N THR A 5 -63.61 -2.51 -17.42
CA THR A 5 -63.58 -2.68 -18.88
C THR A 5 -62.29 -3.40 -19.27
N LEU A 6 -62.35 -4.25 -20.29
CA LEU A 6 -61.19 -4.96 -20.85
C LEU A 6 -60.04 -4.00 -21.21
N GLU A 7 -60.39 -2.77 -21.58
CA GLU A 7 -59.45 -1.68 -21.87
C GLU A 7 -58.62 -1.27 -20.64
N ASN A 8 -59.24 -1.17 -19.46
CA ASN A 8 -58.54 -0.86 -18.21
C ASN A 8 -57.58 -1.98 -17.80
N VAL A 9 -57.96 -3.24 -18.06
CA VAL A 9 -57.09 -4.40 -17.79
C VAL A 9 -55.88 -4.39 -18.71
N ASN A 10 -56.08 -4.14 -20.01
CA ASN A 10 -55.00 -4.10 -21.00
C ASN A 10 -54.03 -2.93 -20.75
N LEU A 11 -54.56 -1.73 -20.44
CA LEU A 11 -53.75 -0.56 -20.07
C LEU A 11 -52.90 -0.81 -18.82
N PHE A 12 -53.47 -1.52 -17.83
CA PHE A 12 -52.75 -1.87 -16.61
C PHE A 12 -51.64 -2.89 -16.88
N THR A 13 -51.94 -3.96 -17.64
CA THR A 13 -50.94 -4.98 -17.99
C THR A 13 -49.79 -4.41 -18.84
N ASP A 14 -50.09 -3.52 -19.79
CA ASP A 14 -49.08 -2.88 -20.62
C ASP A 14 -48.17 -1.96 -19.81
N SER A 15 -48.75 -1.22 -18.85
CA SER A 15 -48.02 -0.36 -17.93
C SER A 15 -47.06 -1.16 -17.03
N VAL A 16 -47.53 -2.28 -16.49
CA VAL A 16 -46.72 -3.19 -15.67
C VAL A 16 -45.61 -3.83 -16.49
N LEU A 17 -45.90 -4.26 -17.72
CA LEU A 17 -44.90 -4.87 -18.60
C LEU A 17 -43.78 -3.88 -18.95
N LYS A 18 -44.11 -2.64 -19.28
CA LYS A 18 -43.13 -1.58 -19.56
C LYS A 18 -42.27 -1.28 -18.34
N PHE A 19 -42.88 -1.21 -17.16
CA PHE A 19 -42.13 -1.01 -15.92
C PHE A 19 -41.16 -2.17 -15.65
N ALA A 20 -41.62 -3.42 -15.80
CA ALA A 20 -40.79 -4.61 -15.63
C ALA A 20 -39.61 -4.64 -16.62
N GLN A 21 -39.83 -4.24 -17.88
CA GLN A 21 -38.77 -4.12 -18.89
C GLN A 21 -37.71 -3.09 -18.49
N VAL A 22 -38.13 -1.92 -18.00
CA VAL A 22 -37.21 -0.89 -17.51
C VAL A 22 -36.37 -1.42 -16.33
N VAL A 23 -37.01 -2.06 -15.35
CA VAL A 23 -36.32 -2.67 -14.20
C VAL A 23 -35.34 -3.76 -14.66
N ALA A 24 -35.71 -4.58 -15.64
CA ALA A 24 -34.84 -5.62 -16.18
C ALA A 24 -33.58 -5.03 -16.83
N VAL A 25 -33.71 -3.97 -17.62
CA VAL A 25 -32.57 -3.29 -18.25
C VAL A 25 -31.62 -2.71 -17.20
N PHE A 26 -32.16 -2.04 -16.17
CA PHE A 26 -31.33 -1.53 -15.07
C PHE A 26 -30.65 -2.64 -14.28
N SER A 27 -31.35 -3.75 -14.03
CA SER A 27 -30.79 -4.90 -13.30
C SER A 27 -29.62 -5.53 -14.05
N VAL A 28 -29.75 -5.71 -15.36
CA VAL A 28 -28.66 -6.20 -16.23
C VAL A 28 -27.50 -5.21 -16.27
N GLY A 29 -27.78 -3.90 -16.35
CA GLY A 29 -26.75 -2.85 -16.34
C GLY A 29 -25.96 -2.82 -15.02
N ILE A 30 -26.65 -2.87 -13.88
CA ILE A 30 -26.02 -2.90 -12.55
C ILE A 30 -25.20 -4.19 -12.37
N TRP A 31 -25.77 -5.34 -12.76
CA TRP A 31 -25.06 -6.61 -12.72
C TRP A 31 -23.81 -6.59 -13.61
N ALA A 32 -23.90 -6.01 -14.82
CA ALA A 32 -22.76 -5.86 -15.72
C ALA A 32 -21.68 -4.92 -15.13
N ILE A 33 -22.07 -3.78 -14.55
CA ILE A 33 -21.13 -2.86 -13.88
C ILE A 33 -20.37 -3.58 -12.76
N TYR A 34 -21.09 -4.38 -11.96
CA TYR A 34 -20.51 -5.19 -10.88
C TYR A 34 -19.60 -6.31 -11.42
N ARG A 35 -20.07 -7.07 -12.43
CA ARG A 35 -19.38 -8.24 -12.98
C ARG A 35 -18.14 -7.89 -13.80
N PHE A 36 -18.24 -6.87 -14.65
CA PHE A 36 -17.13 -6.37 -15.45
C PHE A 36 -16.21 -5.45 -14.66
N GLY A 37 -16.64 -5.00 -13.48
CA GLY A 37 -15.81 -4.23 -12.58
C GLY A 37 -15.29 -2.97 -13.27
N ILE A 38 -16.21 -2.15 -13.78
CA ILE A 38 -15.86 -0.85 -14.38
C ILE A 38 -15.14 0.06 -13.33
N PHE A 39 -15.26 -0.30 -12.04
CA PHE A 39 -14.46 0.22 -10.92
C PHE A 39 -13.46 -0.79 -10.34
N ARG A 40 -12.85 -1.64 -11.17
CA ARG A 40 -11.65 -2.39 -10.75
C ARG A 40 -10.58 -1.35 -10.46
N GLU A 41 -10.30 -1.12 -9.18
CA GLU A 41 -9.04 -0.50 -8.80
C GLU A 41 -7.94 -1.41 -9.36
N SER A 42 -7.34 -1.03 -10.48
CA SER A 42 -6.25 -1.80 -11.10
C SER A 42 -4.93 -1.63 -10.36
N VAL A 43 -4.85 -0.61 -9.51
CA VAL A 43 -3.65 -0.23 -8.78
C VAL A 43 -3.84 -0.60 -7.31
N PRO A 44 -2.97 -1.46 -6.75
CA PRO A 44 -3.04 -1.82 -5.34
C PRO A 44 -2.69 -0.62 -4.46
N ARG A 45 -3.32 -0.55 -3.28
CA ARG A 45 -3.09 0.53 -2.30
C ARG A 45 -2.68 -0.07 -0.97
N VAL A 46 -1.38 0.02 -0.69
CA VAL A 46 -0.82 -0.45 0.57
C VAL A 46 -0.45 0.75 1.45
N ASN A 47 -0.82 0.67 2.72
CA ASN A 47 -0.28 1.55 3.75
C ASN A 47 0.87 0.82 4.44
N ILE A 48 2.04 1.46 4.50
CA ILE A 48 3.23 0.90 5.12
C ILE A 48 3.56 1.75 6.34
N THR A 49 3.53 1.13 7.51
CA THR A 49 3.93 1.76 8.76
C THR A 49 5.05 0.96 9.40
N HIS A 50 5.82 1.60 10.27
CA HIS A 50 6.90 0.92 10.98
C HIS A 50 6.91 1.29 12.46
N ARG A 51 7.34 0.34 13.27
CA ARG A 51 7.59 0.51 14.70
C ARG A 51 9.00 0.06 15.00
N ILE A 52 9.77 0.95 15.59
CA ILE A 52 11.17 0.70 15.96
C ILE A 52 11.25 0.66 17.48
N SER A 53 11.87 -0.38 18.01
CA SER A 53 12.24 -0.47 19.42
C SER A 53 13.72 -0.84 19.51
N HIS A 54 14.39 -0.37 20.55
CA HIS A 54 15.79 -0.68 20.76
C HIS A 54 16.03 -1.06 22.23
N ARG A 55 17.04 -1.89 22.46
CA ARG A 55 17.53 -2.24 23.78
C ARG A 55 19.03 -2.48 23.75
N ARG A 56 19.70 -2.15 24.85
CA ARG A 56 21.13 -2.46 25.02
C ARG A 56 21.28 -3.95 25.31
N LEU A 57 22.13 -4.66 24.55
CA LEU A 57 22.44 -6.07 24.79
C LEU A 57 23.72 -6.23 25.64
N THR A 58 24.73 -5.41 25.35
CA THR A 58 25.99 -5.36 26.08
C THR A 58 26.46 -3.92 26.21
N ALA A 59 27.57 -3.68 26.92
CA ALA A 59 28.18 -2.35 27.02
C ALA A 59 28.50 -1.71 25.65
N ASN A 60 28.64 -2.50 24.58
CA ASN A 60 29.03 -1.99 23.26
C ASN A 60 28.07 -2.43 22.15
N THR A 61 26.87 -2.92 22.47
CA THR A 61 25.93 -3.40 21.45
C THR A 61 24.49 -3.03 21.75
N ILE A 62 23.80 -2.56 20.71
CA ILE A 62 22.39 -2.23 20.73
C ILE A 62 21.67 -3.21 19.80
N HIS A 63 20.59 -3.78 20.29
CA HIS A 63 19.62 -4.53 19.50
C HIS A 63 18.52 -3.58 19.06
N VAL A 64 18.26 -3.55 17.77
CA VAL A 64 17.17 -2.78 17.17
C VAL A 64 16.19 -3.77 16.56
N PHE A 65 14.96 -3.72 17.05
CA PHE A 65 13.84 -4.48 16.52
C PHE A 65 12.96 -3.54 15.69
N VAL A 66 12.75 -3.91 14.43
CA VAL A 66 11.94 -3.16 13.47
C VAL A 66 10.77 -4.04 13.05
N SER A 67 9.57 -3.60 13.41
CA SER A 67 8.32 -4.10 12.83
C SER A 67 7.95 -3.23 11.64
N VAL A 68 7.68 -3.84 10.50
CA VAL A 68 7.08 -3.19 9.34
C VAL A 68 5.69 -3.80 9.15
N VAL A 69 4.67 -2.96 9.22
CA VAL A 69 3.27 -3.36 9.08
C VAL A 69 2.77 -2.88 7.74
N PHE A 70 2.30 -3.82 6.92
CA PHE A 70 1.72 -3.60 5.60
C PHE A 70 0.22 -3.83 5.69
N SER A 71 -0.58 -2.83 5.35
CA SER A 71 -2.03 -2.93 5.37
C SER A 71 -2.60 -2.64 3.99
N ASN A 72 -3.28 -3.60 3.37
CA ASN A 72 -3.88 -3.41 2.07
C ASN A 72 -5.22 -2.66 2.21
N THR A 73 -5.19 -1.37 1.90
CA THR A 73 -6.35 -0.46 1.94
C THR A 73 -7.12 -0.42 0.62
N GLY A 74 -6.64 -1.12 -0.40
CA GLY A 74 -7.23 -1.20 -1.74
C GLY A 74 -8.22 -2.35 -1.88
N ARG A 75 -8.78 -2.49 -3.10
CA ARG A 75 -9.72 -3.56 -3.46
C ARG A 75 -9.11 -4.69 -4.29
N VAL A 76 -7.79 -4.70 -4.45
CA VAL A 76 -7.02 -5.73 -5.17
C VAL A 76 -5.85 -6.22 -4.35
N VAL A 77 -5.45 -7.48 -4.57
CA VAL A 77 -4.28 -8.09 -3.92
C VAL A 77 -3.05 -7.25 -4.19
N TRP A 78 -2.29 -6.95 -3.14
CA TRP A 78 -0.97 -6.35 -3.26
C TRP A 78 0.08 -7.45 -3.14
N SER A 79 0.90 -7.57 -4.17
CA SER A 79 1.95 -8.59 -4.25
C SER A 79 3.31 -7.91 -4.33
N LEU A 80 4.23 -8.31 -3.45
CA LEU A 80 5.64 -7.93 -3.51
C LEU A 80 6.48 -9.16 -3.86
N ASP A 81 7.25 -9.05 -4.94
CA ASP A 81 8.24 -10.07 -5.25
C ASP A 81 9.36 -10.04 -4.20
N SER A 82 9.67 -11.23 -3.68
CA SER A 82 10.82 -11.54 -2.83
C SER A 82 12.15 -10.97 -3.34
N SER A 83 12.31 -10.78 -4.66
CA SER A 83 13.51 -10.21 -5.27
C SER A 83 13.63 -8.68 -5.13
N HIS A 84 12.56 -7.99 -4.70
CA HIS A 84 12.46 -6.52 -4.72
C HIS A 84 12.10 -5.89 -3.37
N GLY A 85 12.11 -6.67 -2.27
CA GLY A 85 11.89 -6.17 -0.92
C GLY A 85 13.17 -6.09 -0.09
N TRP A 86 13.50 -4.90 0.41
CA TRP A 86 14.56 -4.71 1.41
C TRP A 86 14.15 -3.75 2.53
N THR A 87 14.63 -4.02 3.73
CA THR A 87 14.59 -3.10 4.86
C THR A 87 16.02 -2.68 5.20
N ARG A 88 16.31 -1.38 5.13
CA ARG A 88 17.63 -0.78 5.41
C ARG A 88 17.61 -0.02 6.72
N LEU A 89 18.64 -0.23 7.52
CA LEU A 89 18.94 0.63 8.66
C LEU A 89 20.01 1.64 8.23
N LEU A 90 19.69 2.93 8.33
CA LEU A 90 20.55 4.04 7.88
C LEU A 90 21.11 4.81 9.07
N LEU A 91 22.38 5.23 8.98
CA LEU A 91 23.02 6.11 9.95
C LEU A 91 22.82 7.57 9.56
N ILE A 92 21.98 8.28 10.31
CA ILE A 92 21.85 9.73 10.17
C ILE A 92 23.02 10.39 10.90
N LYS A 93 23.88 11.08 10.14
CA LYS A 93 25.02 11.83 10.67
C LYS A 93 25.09 13.24 10.07
N PRO A 94 25.84 14.20 10.61
CA PRO A 94 26.08 15.44 9.89
C PRO A 94 26.73 15.15 8.52
N ILE A 95 26.20 15.79 7.46
CA ILE A 95 26.77 15.65 6.12
C ILE A 95 28.10 16.41 6.08
N GLU A 96 29.15 15.74 5.57
CA GLU A 96 30.47 16.36 5.39
C GLU A 96 30.37 17.60 4.50
N TYR A 97 31.06 18.68 4.85
CA TYR A 97 30.98 19.98 4.16
C TYR A 97 31.23 19.88 2.65
N GLU A 98 32.18 19.04 2.24
CA GLU A 98 32.48 18.80 0.82
C GLU A 98 31.29 18.17 0.07
N LYS A 99 30.58 17.23 0.70
CA LYS A 99 29.37 16.62 0.15
C LYS A 99 28.20 17.59 0.14
N LEU A 100 28.06 18.44 1.17
CA LEU A 100 27.08 19.53 1.18
C LEU A 100 27.30 20.49 0.00
N ALA A 101 28.54 20.87 -0.28
CA ALA A 101 28.88 21.74 -1.42
C ALA A 101 28.61 21.08 -2.78
N GLN A 102 28.73 19.75 -2.88
CA GLN A 102 28.35 18.99 -4.07
C GLN A 102 26.82 18.92 -4.24
N LEU A 103 26.08 18.59 -3.18
CA LEU A 103 24.61 18.57 -3.17
C LEU A 103 24.04 19.95 -3.53
N HIS A 104 24.62 21.02 -2.98
CA HIS A 104 24.20 22.39 -3.27
C HIS A 104 24.43 22.76 -4.74
N ARG A 105 25.60 22.40 -5.31
CA ARG A 105 25.87 22.62 -6.74
C ARG A 105 24.92 21.84 -7.64
N ALA A 106 24.66 20.58 -7.31
CA ALA A 106 23.73 19.74 -8.08
C ALA A 106 22.28 20.28 -8.00
N PHE A 107 21.82 20.75 -6.83
CA PHE A 107 20.52 21.41 -6.69
C PHE A 107 20.39 22.66 -7.57
N VAL A 108 21.46 23.46 -7.68
CA VAL A 108 21.49 24.67 -8.51
C VAL A 108 21.44 24.35 -10.01
N ILE A 109 21.92 23.17 -10.43
CA ILE A 109 22.00 22.78 -11.85
C ILE A 109 20.77 21.99 -12.30
N GLU A 110 20.24 21.10 -11.45
CA GLU A 110 19.22 20.12 -11.84
C GLU A 110 17.79 20.49 -11.36
N GLU A 111 17.62 21.63 -10.67
CA GLU A 111 16.38 22.09 -10.01
C GLU A 111 15.73 21.04 -9.07
N THR A 112 16.42 19.93 -8.85
CA THR A 112 16.00 18.79 -8.05
C THR A 112 17.13 18.50 -7.08
N ALA A 113 16.79 18.30 -5.80
CA ALA A 113 17.78 17.91 -4.82
C ALA A 113 18.30 16.52 -5.18
N PRO A 114 19.60 16.33 -5.44
CA PRO A 114 20.14 14.98 -5.59
C PRO A 114 19.86 14.18 -4.32
N ASP A 115 19.47 12.92 -4.49
CA ASP A 115 19.22 12.01 -3.38
C ASP A 115 20.53 11.78 -2.59
N TYR A 116 20.61 12.33 -1.39
CA TYR A 116 21.70 12.02 -0.48
C TYR A 116 21.46 10.68 0.20
N MET A 117 22.28 9.69 -0.15
CA MET A 117 22.21 8.37 0.48
C MET A 117 22.99 8.35 1.80
N TRP A 118 22.26 8.24 2.90
CA TRP A 118 22.86 7.98 4.21
C TRP A 118 23.65 6.67 4.21
N PRO A 119 24.75 6.57 4.97
CA PRO A 119 25.45 5.30 5.15
C PRO A 119 24.52 4.20 5.66
N VAL A 120 24.54 3.05 5.01
CA VAL A 120 23.79 1.86 5.43
C VAL A 120 24.55 1.18 6.57
N ILE A 121 23.89 0.98 7.71
CA ILE A 121 24.44 0.23 8.84
C ILE A 121 24.27 -1.27 8.59
N ASP A 122 23.08 -1.68 8.18
CA ASP A 122 22.72 -3.07 7.90
C ASP A 122 21.50 -3.10 6.96
N GLU A 123 21.35 -4.20 6.22
CA GLU A 123 20.27 -4.43 5.26
C GLU A 123 19.73 -5.85 5.44
N ARG A 124 18.40 -5.98 5.42
CA ARG A 124 17.72 -7.28 5.43
C ARG A 124 16.82 -7.38 4.21
N SER A 125 17.07 -8.40 3.39
CA SER A 125 16.16 -8.75 2.31
C SER A 125 14.87 -9.36 2.86
N LEU A 126 13.80 -9.17 2.11
CA LEU A 126 12.50 -9.78 2.34
C LEU A 126 12.58 -11.23 1.84
N ALA A 127 13.21 -12.10 2.63
CA ALA A 127 13.47 -13.50 2.29
C ALA A 127 12.22 -14.37 2.41
N LEU A 128 11.15 -14.03 1.69
CA LEU A 128 9.95 -14.84 1.61
C LEU A 128 10.06 -15.76 0.40
N SER A 129 10.13 -17.07 0.65
CA SER A 129 10.30 -18.09 -0.41
C SER A 129 9.11 -18.23 -1.35
N ALA A 130 7.96 -17.60 -1.06
CA ALA A 130 6.71 -17.78 -1.78
C ALA A 130 6.05 -16.47 -2.28
N GLY A 131 6.79 -15.36 -2.34
CA GLY A 131 6.19 -14.04 -2.57
C GLY A 131 5.46 -13.52 -1.33
N PHE A 132 5.11 -12.23 -1.34
CA PHE A 132 4.40 -11.58 -0.22
C PHE A 132 3.12 -10.94 -0.74
N ASP A 133 2.04 -11.70 -0.63
CA ASP A 133 0.71 -11.29 -1.08
C ASP A 133 -0.14 -10.88 0.12
N ILE A 134 -0.81 -9.74 0.02
CA ILE A 134 -1.73 -9.23 1.03
C ILE A 134 -3.08 -9.01 0.37
N GLU A 135 -4.08 -9.76 0.83
CA GLU A 135 -5.47 -9.65 0.35
C GLU A 135 -6.09 -8.29 0.71
N PRO A 136 -7.13 -7.84 0.00
CA PRO A 136 -7.83 -6.60 0.33
C PRO A 136 -8.35 -6.58 1.78
N SER A 137 -8.09 -5.49 2.51
CA SER A 137 -8.41 -5.31 3.93
C SER A 137 -7.58 -6.14 4.92
N ASP A 138 -6.64 -6.97 4.44
CA ASP A 138 -5.73 -7.70 5.31
C ASP A 138 -4.52 -6.86 5.69
N THR A 139 -3.88 -7.26 6.79
CA THR A 139 -2.71 -6.61 7.35
C THR A 139 -1.69 -7.65 7.75
N GLU A 140 -0.47 -7.49 7.25
CA GLU A 140 0.66 -8.38 7.51
C GLU A 140 1.80 -7.62 8.19
N GLU A 141 2.53 -8.30 9.07
CA GLU A 141 3.63 -7.71 9.83
C GLU A 141 4.92 -8.50 9.61
N LEU A 142 5.98 -7.79 9.23
CA LEU A 142 7.33 -8.33 9.09
C LEU A 142 8.22 -7.80 10.20
N HIS A 143 8.99 -8.70 10.80
CA HIS A 143 9.87 -8.39 11.90
C HIS A 143 11.33 -8.58 11.51
N TYR A 144 12.11 -7.54 11.73
CA TYR A 144 13.54 -7.51 11.48
C TYR A 144 14.30 -7.24 12.76
N GLN A 145 15.42 -7.93 12.92
CA GLN A 145 16.31 -7.78 14.05
C GLN A 145 17.68 -7.36 13.56
N PHE A 146 18.19 -6.28 14.13
CA PHE A 146 19.49 -5.72 13.83
C PHE A 146 20.31 -5.67 15.11
N VAL A 147 21.60 -5.97 15.00
CA VAL A 147 22.56 -5.84 16.09
C VAL A 147 23.62 -4.87 15.61
N ILE A 148 23.67 -3.72 16.24
CA ILE A 148 24.61 -2.66 15.88
C ILE A 148 25.65 -2.49 17.00
N PRO A 149 26.94 -2.30 16.65
CA PRO A 149 27.92 -1.88 17.63
C PRO A 149 27.57 -0.45 18.08
N GLU A 150 27.57 -0.23 19.38
CA GLU A 150 27.46 1.11 19.95
C GLU A 150 28.73 1.87 19.59
N PRO A 151 28.65 3.02 18.89
CA PRO A 151 29.83 3.85 18.70
C PRO A 151 30.32 4.26 20.09
N ALA A 152 31.64 4.18 20.32
CA ALA A 152 32.23 4.66 21.56
C ALA A 152 31.75 6.10 21.77
N GLU A 153 31.08 6.38 22.89
CA GLU A 153 30.78 7.74 23.31
C GLU A 153 32.12 8.48 23.41
N THR A 154 32.39 9.40 22.48
CA THR A 154 33.47 10.36 22.67
C THR A 154 32.99 11.34 23.74
N ILE A 155 33.45 11.13 24.97
CA ILE A 155 33.34 12.09 26.08
C ILE A 155 34.19 13.32 25.75
#